data_AF-A0A7S2S7J8-F1
#
_entry.id   AF-A0A7S2S7J8-F1
#
_cell.length_a   1.000
_cell.length_b   1.000
_cell.length_c   1.000
_cell.angle_alpha   90.00
_cell.angle_beta   90.00
_cell.angle_gamma   90.00
#
_symmetry.space_group_name_H-M   'P 1'
#
loop_
_entity.id
_entity.type
_entity.pdbx_description
1 polymer ?
#
loop_
_entity_poly.entity_id
_entity_poly.type
_entity_poly.pdbx_seq_one_letter_code
_entity_poly.pdbx_strand_id
1 'polypeptide(L)'
;RVLRFRLPMTDEADRACQVLFYYAFPEQVKFLFAFDHRLRRDLDVGWSLYDMGREFNRQGLLAGAHPRFRISDSNSGFALCTSYPEQLCVPIDVSDAELFASAAFRSEQRLPVLTWASPTTASLWRSSQPKVGVAGNSCTEDQQLLAAIAAPILHIIDCRPKNSARANALTGHGCENTANYPFAQVQFMNMENIHSVRDAYQKLKRLSLSTTVKDALWGGLVEETRWLHHLRQLLSASFEVARLLYVKKEPVLVHCSHGW
;
A
#
# COMPACT_ATOMS: atom_id res chain seq x y z
N ARG A 1 -2.80 -18.22 -18.83
CA ARG A 1 -3.11 -19.09 -19.99
C ARG A 1 -2.69 -18.40 -21.28
N VAL A 2 -2.32 -19.18 -22.30
CA VAL A 2 -2.07 -18.69 -23.67
C VAL A 2 -3.14 -19.32 -24.55
N LEU A 3 -3.84 -18.52 -25.35
CA LEU A 3 -4.81 -19.01 -26.32
C LEU A 3 -4.16 -18.93 -27.71
N ARG A 4 -4.22 -20.03 -28.47
CA ARG A 4 -3.70 -20.11 -29.83
C ARG A 4 -4.83 -20.51 -30.76
N PHE A 5 -5.00 -19.73 -31.82
CA PHE A 5 -6.02 -19.96 -32.84
C PHE A 5 -5.30 -20.19 -34.17
N ARG A 6 -5.82 -21.12 -34.98
CA ARG A 6 -5.40 -21.31 -36.37
C ARG A 6 -6.54 -20.86 -37.27
N LEU A 7 -6.28 -19.85 -38.09
CA LEU A 7 -7.24 -19.34 -39.07
C LEU A 7 -6.82 -19.86 -40.46
N PRO A 8 -7.79 -20.26 -41.31
CA PRO A 8 -7.49 -20.91 -42.59
C PRO A 8 -6.93 -19.94 -43.64
N MET A 9 -7.32 -18.65 -43.57
CA MET A 9 -6.94 -17.62 -44.54
C MET A 9 -6.15 -16.49 -43.86
N THR A 10 -5.09 -15.99 -44.52
CA THR A 10 -4.24 -14.91 -43.98
C THR A 10 -5.03 -13.63 -43.75
N ASP A 11 -5.88 -13.21 -44.68
CA ASP A 11 -6.70 -11.99 -44.56
C ASP A 11 -7.69 -12.03 -43.37
N GLU A 12 -8.15 -13.22 -43.00
CA GLU A 12 -8.98 -13.40 -41.80
C GLU A 12 -8.14 -13.22 -40.52
N ALA A 13 -6.90 -13.71 -40.53
CA ALA A 13 -5.99 -13.54 -39.41
C ALA A 13 -5.61 -12.08 -39.19
N ASP A 14 -5.32 -11.34 -40.26
CA ASP A 14 -4.98 -9.92 -40.16
C ASP A 14 -6.14 -9.09 -39.61
N ARG A 15 -7.37 -9.33 -40.12
CA ARG A 15 -8.57 -8.67 -39.59
C ARG A 15 -8.84 -9.02 -38.13
N ALA A 16 -8.72 -10.30 -37.76
CA ALA A 16 -8.90 -10.72 -36.38
C ALA A 16 -7.87 -10.08 -35.45
N CYS A 17 -6.60 -10.02 -35.86
CA CYS A 17 -5.54 -9.33 -35.12
C CYS A 17 -5.87 -7.84 -34.95
N GLN A 18 -6.22 -7.13 -36.02
CA GLN A 18 -6.56 -5.70 -35.96
C GLN A 18 -7.71 -5.43 -34.98
N VAL A 19 -8.80 -6.21 -35.06
CA VAL A 19 -9.95 -6.09 -34.15
C VAL A 19 -9.54 -6.38 -32.71
N LEU A 20 -8.77 -7.45 -32.47
CA LEU A 20 -8.29 -7.78 -31.13
C LEU A 20 -7.42 -6.67 -30.54
N PHE A 21 -6.48 -6.10 -31.30
CA PHE A 21 -5.65 -5.00 -30.82
C PHE A 21 -6.47 -3.77 -30.48
N TYR A 22 -7.42 -3.41 -31.35
CA TYR A 22 -8.30 -2.26 -31.15
C TYR A 22 -9.11 -2.34 -29.85
N TYR A 23 -9.72 -3.50 -29.56
CA TYR A 23 -10.57 -3.66 -28.38
C TYR A 23 -9.84 -4.10 -27.11
N ALA A 24 -8.72 -4.82 -27.22
CA ALA A 24 -7.96 -5.27 -26.05
C ALA A 24 -7.06 -4.18 -25.46
N PHE A 25 -6.65 -3.20 -26.27
CA PHE A 25 -5.77 -2.11 -25.87
C PHE A 25 -6.35 -0.74 -26.26
N PRO A 26 -7.51 -0.35 -25.72
CA PRO A 26 -8.10 0.95 -26.04
C PRO A 26 -7.19 2.11 -25.64
N GLU A 27 -7.08 3.11 -26.51
CA GLU A 27 -6.14 4.24 -26.33
C GLU A 27 -6.54 5.25 -25.24
N GLN A 28 -7.83 5.29 -24.88
CA GLN A 28 -8.35 6.22 -23.88
C GLN A 28 -9.16 5.46 -22.84
N VAL A 29 -9.06 5.89 -21.57
CA VAL A 29 -9.77 5.29 -20.43
C VAL A 29 -11.28 5.21 -20.68
N LYS A 30 -11.87 6.25 -21.31
CA LYS A 30 -13.31 6.30 -21.64
C LYS A 30 -13.77 5.21 -22.62
N PHE A 31 -12.84 4.54 -23.30
CA PHE A 31 -13.11 3.44 -24.23
C PHE A 31 -12.98 2.06 -23.57
N LEU A 32 -12.65 1.99 -22.28
CA LEU A 32 -12.71 0.73 -21.54
C LEU A 32 -14.16 0.23 -21.48
N PHE A 33 -14.34 -1.09 -21.53
CA PHE A 33 -15.65 -1.74 -21.46
C PHE A 33 -16.49 -1.28 -20.24
N ALA A 34 -15.84 -0.88 -19.14
CA ALA A 34 -16.50 -0.36 -17.95
C ALA A 34 -17.45 0.83 -18.21
N PHE A 35 -17.18 1.67 -19.22
CA PHE A 35 -18.00 2.84 -19.54
C PHE A 35 -19.17 2.53 -20.49
N ASP A 36 -19.06 1.44 -21.24
CA ASP A 36 -20.09 0.96 -22.16
C ASP A 36 -21.04 -0.05 -21.48
N HIS A 37 -20.52 -0.79 -20.50
CA HIS A 37 -21.30 -1.79 -19.79
C HIS A 37 -22.55 -1.20 -19.13
N ARG A 38 -23.72 -1.78 -19.45
CA ARG A 38 -25.01 -1.45 -18.84
C ARG A 38 -25.55 -2.67 -18.09
N LEU A 39 -25.30 -2.74 -16.78
CA LEU A 39 -26.00 -3.68 -15.90
C LEU A 39 -27.48 -3.25 -15.77
N ARG A 40 -28.35 -4.19 -15.38
CA ARG A 40 -29.71 -3.84 -14.95
C ARG A 40 -29.61 -2.83 -13.80
N ARG A 41 -30.40 -1.75 -13.87
CA ARG A 41 -30.32 -0.57 -12.99
C ARG A 41 -30.57 -0.87 -11.51
N ASP A 42 -31.04 -2.07 -11.23
CA ASP A 42 -31.47 -2.58 -9.94
C ASP A 42 -30.28 -2.86 -8.98
N LEU A 43 -29.03 -2.70 -9.44
CA LEU A 43 -27.80 -3.04 -8.71
C LEU A 43 -26.93 -1.81 -8.34
N ASP A 44 -27.46 -0.59 -8.37
CA ASP A 44 -26.72 0.67 -8.16
C ASP A 44 -26.18 0.90 -6.72
N VAL A 45 -26.19 -0.13 -5.87
CA VAL A 45 -25.75 -0.07 -4.47
C VAL A 45 -24.23 -0.18 -4.29
N GLY A 46 -23.49 -0.58 -5.34
CA GLY A 46 -22.06 -0.85 -5.24
C GLY A 46 -21.20 0.37 -4.90
N TRP A 47 -21.52 1.54 -5.46
CA TRP A 47 -20.75 2.77 -5.25
C TRP A 47 -20.92 3.35 -3.85
N SER A 48 -22.10 3.16 -3.24
CA SER A 48 -22.42 3.61 -1.88
C SER A 48 -22.08 2.58 -0.80
N LEU A 49 -21.44 1.46 -1.15
CA LEU A 49 -21.16 0.38 -0.21
C LEU A 49 -20.16 0.79 0.87
N TYR A 50 -19.14 1.58 0.48
CA TYR A 50 -18.13 2.08 1.39
C TYR A 50 -18.38 3.54 1.72
N ASP A 51 -18.46 3.85 3.01
CA ASP A 51 -18.52 5.20 3.54
C ASP A 51 -17.50 5.29 4.69
N MET A 52 -16.56 6.24 4.59
CA MET A 52 -15.45 6.36 5.52
C MET A 52 -15.91 6.73 6.94
N GLY A 53 -16.87 7.66 7.04
CA GLY A 53 -17.43 8.09 8.32
C GLY A 53 -18.12 6.94 9.04
N ARG A 54 -18.92 6.14 8.30
CA ARG A 54 -19.54 4.92 8.83
C ARG A 54 -18.51 3.88 9.24
N GLU A 55 -17.43 3.69 8.49
CA GLU A 55 -16.39 2.71 8.84
C GLU A 55 -15.63 3.12 10.12
N PHE A 56 -15.21 4.38 10.26
CA PHE A 56 -14.54 4.83 11.49
C PHE A 56 -15.49 4.93 12.69
N ASN A 57 -16.77 5.22 12.45
CA ASN A 57 -17.79 5.11 13.49
C ASN A 57 -18.01 3.65 13.93
N ARG A 58 -18.02 2.69 13.00
CA ARG A 58 -18.08 1.24 13.29
C ARG A 58 -16.89 0.78 14.13
N GLN A 59 -15.71 1.39 13.94
CA GLN A 59 -14.53 1.15 14.77
C GLN A 59 -14.60 1.84 16.15
N GLY A 60 -15.64 2.63 16.45
CA GLY A 60 -15.83 3.28 17.75
C GLY A 60 -14.87 4.45 18.02
N LEU A 61 -14.38 5.11 16.96
CA LEU A 61 -13.29 6.09 17.08
C LEU A 61 -13.76 7.54 17.18
N LEU A 62 -14.97 7.82 16.70
CA LEU A 62 -15.49 9.19 16.52
C LEU A 62 -16.47 9.61 17.61
N ALA A 63 -16.85 8.72 18.51
CA ALA A 63 -17.85 8.96 19.56
C ALA A 63 -17.24 8.75 20.96
N GLY A 64 -17.54 9.64 21.90
CA GLY A 64 -17.09 9.57 23.29
C GLY A 64 -16.77 10.95 23.88
N ALA A 65 -16.56 11.02 25.21
CA ALA A 65 -16.22 12.28 25.90
C ALA A 65 -14.81 12.79 25.58
N HIS A 66 -13.90 11.90 25.14
CA HIS A 66 -12.51 12.22 24.81
C HIS A 66 -12.08 11.44 23.55
N PRO A 67 -12.44 11.92 22.35
CA PRO A 67 -12.03 11.26 21.10
C PRO A 67 -10.51 11.35 20.93
N ARG A 68 -9.87 10.23 20.55
CA ARG A 68 -8.41 10.21 20.25
C ARG A 68 -8.08 10.66 18.83
N PHE A 69 -9.04 10.54 17.92
CA PHE A 69 -8.87 10.79 16.50
C PHE A 69 -9.96 11.72 15.99
N ARG A 70 -9.67 12.44 14.92
CA ARG A 70 -10.61 13.27 14.17
C ARG A 70 -10.57 12.95 12.69
N ILE A 71 -11.66 13.27 12.00
CA ILE A 71 -11.66 13.37 10.54
C ILE A 71 -11.22 14.78 10.17
N SER A 72 -10.24 14.87 9.27
CA SER A 72 -9.74 16.09 8.67
C SER A 72 -10.17 16.14 7.21
N ASP A 73 -10.70 17.28 6.78
CA ASP A 73 -11.01 17.59 5.38
C ASP A 73 -9.83 18.28 4.67
N SER A 74 -8.63 18.25 5.26
CA SER A 74 -7.41 18.85 4.69
C SER A 74 -7.04 18.33 3.29
N ASN A 75 -7.54 17.14 2.91
CA ASN A 75 -7.35 16.58 1.58
C ASN A 75 -8.59 16.70 0.67
N SER A 76 -9.57 17.54 1.00
CA SER A 76 -10.72 17.81 0.14
C SER A 76 -10.26 18.29 -1.25
N GLY A 77 -10.87 17.75 -2.31
CA GLY A 77 -10.42 18.01 -3.68
C GLY A 77 -9.00 17.49 -3.99
N PHE A 78 -8.48 16.59 -3.15
CA PHE A 78 -7.15 16.01 -3.24
C PHE A 78 -5.99 17.02 -3.15
N ALA A 79 -6.20 18.12 -2.43
CA ALA A 79 -5.26 19.25 -2.35
C ALA A 79 -3.96 18.93 -1.60
N LEU A 80 -4.00 18.03 -0.62
CA LEU A 80 -2.85 17.65 0.21
C LEU A 80 -2.05 16.49 -0.41
N CYS A 81 -2.75 15.44 -0.83
CA CYS A 81 -2.20 14.25 -1.45
C CYS A 81 -3.17 13.70 -2.50
N THR A 82 -2.75 13.73 -3.77
CA THR A 82 -3.56 13.35 -4.95
C THR A 82 -3.96 11.88 -5.00
N SER A 83 -3.39 11.06 -4.12
CA SER A 83 -3.50 9.61 -4.17
C SER A 83 -3.94 8.99 -2.83
N TYR A 84 -4.39 9.84 -1.91
CA TYR A 84 -5.13 9.51 -0.70
C TYR A 84 -6.61 9.87 -0.86
N PRO A 85 -7.51 9.34 -0.01
CA PRO A 85 -8.91 9.74 -0.02
C PRO A 85 -9.07 11.21 0.42
N GLU A 86 -10.19 11.84 0.08
CA GLU A 86 -10.45 13.26 0.37
C GLU A 86 -10.52 13.60 1.86
N GLN A 87 -10.91 12.62 2.68
CA GLN A 87 -10.97 12.75 4.13
C GLN A 87 -9.89 11.89 4.77
N LEU A 88 -9.25 12.40 5.82
CA LEU A 88 -8.17 11.71 6.51
C LEU A 88 -8.49 11.57 7.99
N CYS A 89 -8.26 10.39 8.57
CA CYS A 89 -8.37 10.21 10.02
C CYS A 89 -6.99 10.33 10.68
N VAL A 90 -6.88 11.25 11.64
CA VAL A 90 -5.63 11.72 12.25
C VAL A 90 -5.80 11.93 13.77
N PRO A 91 -4.72 12.07 14.56
CA PRO A 91 -4.83 12.41 15.97
C PRO A 91 -5.60 13.72 16.22
N ILE A 92 -6.38 13.76 17.30
CA ILE A 92 -7.24 14.92 17.64
C ILE A 92 -6.43 16.21 17.85
N ASP A 93 -5.24 16.11 18.43
CA ASP A 93 -4.40 17.25 18.84
C ASP A 93 -3.48 17.77 17.72
N VAL A 94 -3.41 17.09 16.58
CA VAL A 94 -2.60 17.53 15.44
C VAL A 94 -3.45 18.44 14.55
N SER A 95 -2.99 19.65 14.28
CA SER A 95 -3.64 20.63 13.41
C SER A 95 -3.47 20.31 11.93
N ASP A 96 -4.35 20.83 11.08
CA ASP A 96 -4.21 20.63 9.62
C ASP A 96 -2.91 21.25 9.07
N ALA A 97 -2.43 22.35 9.64
CA ALA A 97 -1.15 22.96 9.24
C ALA A 97 0.05 22.02 9.46
N GLU A 98 0.06 21.29 10.59
CA GLU A 98 1.06 20.25 10.87
C GLU A 98 0.95 19.08 9.89
N LEU A 99 -0.28 18.71 9.47
CA LEU A 99 -0.48 17.69 8.43
C LEU A 99 0.14 18.11 7.09
N PHE A 100 -0.03 19.37 6.68
CA PHE A 100 0.60 19.91 5.46
C PHE A 100 2.13 19.81 5.52
N ALA A 101 2.73 20.15 6.67
CA ALA A 101 4.18 20.07 6.86
C ALA A 101 4.69 18.62 6.85
N SER A 102 4.03 17.70 7.58
CA SER A 102 4.36 16.27 7.56
C SER A 102 4.21 15.67 6.16
N ALA A 103 3.13 16.01 5.44
CA ALA A 103 2.95 15.57 4.05
C ALA A 103 4.08 16.06 3.15
N ALA A 104 4.52 17.30 3.26
CA ALA A 104 5.66 17.81 2.49
C ALA A 104 6.94 16.98 2.75
N PHE A 105 7.12 16.48 3.97
CA PHE A 105 8.24 15.61 4.36
C PHE A 105 8.10 14.14 3.94
N ARG A 106 6.92 13.71 3.47
CA ARG A 106 6.63 12.33 3.07
C ARG A 106 6.62 12.19 1.55
N SER A 107 7.11 11.06 1.03
CA SER A 107 7.11 10.78 -0.42
C SER A 107 5.68 10.85 -0.98
N GLU A 108 5.49 11.51 -2.14
CA GLU A 108 4.15 11.68 -2.75
C GLU A 108 3.08 12.27 -1.80
N GLN A 109 3.52 13.00 -0.76
CA GLN A 109 2.66 13.61 0.25
C GLN A 109 1.80 12.62 1.05
N ARG A 110 2.16 11.34 1.03
CA ARG A 110 1.45 10.28 1.75
C ARG A 110 1.90 10.24 3.21
N LEU A 111 1.39 11.18 4.00
CA LEU A 111 1.60 11.30 5.44
C LEU A 111 1.01 10.13 6.25
N PRO A 112 1.44 9.92 7.50
CA PRO A 112 0.82 8.97 8.42
C PRO A 112 -0.67 9.24 8.63
N VAL A 113 -1.52 8.29 8.21
CA VAL A 113 -2.98 8.34 8.38
C VAL A 113 -3.52 7.04 8.93
N LEU A 114 -4.59 7.13 9.72
CA LEU A 114 -5.18 5.98 10.38
C LEU A 114 -5.85 5.04 9.37
N THR A 115 -5.59 3.74 9.51
CA THR A 115 -6.22 2.68 8.70
C THR A 115 -7.19 1.85 9.54
N TRP A 116 -6.82 1.55 10.78
CA TRP A 116 -7.64 0.80 11.72
C TRP A 116 -7.27 1.18 13.15
N ALA A 117 -8.22 1.17 14.07
CA ALA A 117 -7.91 1.19 15.49
C ALA A 117 -8.88 0.36 16.32
N SER A 118 -8.37 -0.16 17.43
CA SER A 118 -9.17 -0.59 18.55
C SER A 118 -9.63 0.63 19.35
N PRO A 119 -10.88 0.70 19.82
CA PRO A 119 -11.35 1.81 20.64
C PRO A 119 -10.47 2.10 21.86
N THR A 120 -9.89 1.05 22.46
CA THR A 120 -9.21 1.12 23.77
C THR A 120 -7.72 0.83 23.72
N THR A 121 -7.21 0.27 22.62
CA THR A 121 -5.83 -0.22 22.57
C THR A 121 -5.05 0.37 21.38
N ALA A 122 -4.62 -0.49 20.46
CA ALA A 122 -3.69 -0.20 19.38
C ALA A 122 -4.36 0.48 18.18
N SER A 123 -3.53 1.10 17.35
CA SER A 123 -3.91 1.72 16.08
C SER A 123 -2.90 1.35 14.99
N LEU A 124 -3.42 1.11 13.78
CA LEU A 124 -2.67 0.79 12.58
C LEU A 124 -2.72 2.00 11.64
N TRP A 125 -1.54 2.42 11.22
CA TRP A 125 -1.32 3.59 10.39
C TRP A 125 -0.58 3.19 9.13
N ARG A 126 -0.78 3.97 8.07
CA ARG A 126 -0.04 3.82 6.81
C ARG A 126 0.58 5.15 6.42
N SER A 127 1.73 5.09 5.76
CA SER A 127 2.38 6.25 5.14
C SER A 127 3.31 5.80 4.02
N SER A 128 3.95 6.77 3.36
CA SER A 128 5.16 6.55 2.57
C SER A 128 6.43 6.80 3.40
N GLN A 129 7.59 6.52 2.83
CA GLN A 129 8.87 6.84 3.46
C GLN A 129 9.06 8.35 3.70
N PRO A 130 9.81 8.73 4.75
CA PRO A 130 10.19 10.12 4.99
C PRO A 130 11.33 10.59 4.07
N LYS A 131 11.42 11.91 3.85
CA LYS A 131 12.44 12.60 3.04
C LYS A 131 13.70 12.98 3.85
N VAL A 132 14.24 12.02 4.59
CA VAL A 132 15.42 12.22 5.47
C VAL A 132 16.69 12.50 4.65
N GLY A 133 16.88 11.78 3.56
CA GLY A 133 18.08 11.82 2.72
C GLY A 133 19.36 11.41 3.45
N VAL A 134 20.49 11.50 2.73
CA VAL A 134 21.83 11.31 3.33
C VAL A 134 22.23 12.44 4.27
N ALA A 135 21.63 13.62 4.11
CA ALA A 135 21.89 14.79 4.95
C ALA A 135 21.26 14.68 6.35
N GLY A 136 20.39 13.69 6.58
CA GLY A 136 19.74 13.51 7.88
C GLY A 136 18.66 14.55 8.16
N ASN A 137 17.97 15.05 7.13
CA ASN A 137 16.87 16.00 7.25
C ASN A 137 15.82 15.49 8.24
N SER A 138 15.23 16.43 8.98
CA SER A 138 14.17 16.20 9.93
C SER A 138 13.00 17.14 9.69
N CYS A 139 11.83 16.78 10.17
CA CYS A 139 10.63 17.61 10.18
C CYS A 139 10.01 17.53 11.58
N THR A 140 9.83 18.68 12.22
CA THR A 140 9.29 18.75 13.59
C THR A 140 7.83 18.32 13.61
N GLU A 141 7.06 18.70 12.60
CA GLU A 141 5.64 18.40 12.49
C GLU A 141 5.40 16.91 12.21
N ASP A 142 6.27 16.24 11.43
CA ASP A 142 6.22 14.78 11.27
C ASP A 142 6.58 14.07 12.59
N GLN A 143 7.56 14.57 13.33
CA GLN A 143 7.90 14.06 14.67
C GLN A 143 6.74 14.22 15.65
N GLN A 144 6.07 15.38 15.66
CA GLN A 144 4.90 15.65 16.50
C GLN A 144 3.72 14.75 16.13
N LEU A 145 3.45 14.58 14.83
CA LEU A 145 2.42 13.65 14.34
C LEU A 145 2.71 12.22 14.79
N LEU A 146 3.94 11.71 14.61
CA LEU A 146 4.28 10.37 15.04
C LEU A 146 4.30 10.22 16.58
N ALA A 147 4.65 11.27 17.31
CA ALA A 147 4.60 11.29 18.77
C ALA A 147 3.16 11.22 19.28
N ALA A 148 2.23 11.95 18.65
CA ALA A 148 0.80 11.91 18.96
C ALA A 148 0.16 10.54 18.64
N ILE A 149 0.76 9.79 17.71
CA ILE A 149 0.36 8.41 17.40
C ILE A 149 0.90 7.41 18.45
N ALA A 150 2.09 7.66 18.98
CA ALA A 150 2.77 6.76 19.90
C ALA A 150 2.02 6.61 21.24
N ALA A 151 2.06 5.42 21.83
CA ALA A 151 1.41 5.15 23.12
C ALA A 151 2.02 3.96 23.89
N PRO A 152 3.15 4.11 24.61
CA PRO A 152 4.20 5.14 24.58
C PRO A 152 5.26 4.89 23.50
N ILE A 153 5.23 3.72 22.86
CA ILE A 153 6.13 3.29 21.79
C ILE A 153 5.32 3.22 20.49
N LEU A 154 5.93 3.60 19.37
CA LEU A 154 5.42 3.37 18.02
C LEU A 154 6.29 2.34 17.30
N HIS A 155 5.69 1.25 16.81
CA HIS A 155 6.38 0.33 15.91
C HIS A 155 6.30 0.83 14.48
N ILE A 156 7.45 1.06 13.85
CA ILE A 156 7.53 1.43 12.44
C ILE A 156 7.98 0.21 11.65
N ILE A 157 7.07 -0.33 10.84
CA ILE A 157 7.30 -1.48 9.99
C ILE A 157 7.64 -0.96 8.59
N ASP A 158 8.94 -0.90 8.29
CA ASP A 158 9.42 -0.68 6.94
C ASP A 158 9.39 -2.01 6.19
N CYS A 159 8.51 -2.10 5.22
CA CYS A 159 8.31 -3.28 4.41
C CYS A 159 9.59 -3.72 3.65
N ARG A 160 10.51 -2.81 3.38
CA ARG A 160 11.66 -3.04 2.48
C ARG A 160 12.78 -3.83 3.14
N PRO A 161 13.74 -4.34 2.35
CA PRO A 161 15.06 -4.68 2.85
C PRO A 161 15.80 -3.41 3.29
N LYS A 162 16.57 -3.51 4.37
CA LYS A 162 17.36 -2.39 4.92
C LYS A 162 18.29 -1.75 3.88
N ASN A 163 18.86 -2.55 2.98
CA ASN A 163 19.73 -2.04 1.91
C ASN A 163 18.95 -1.20 0.89
N SER A 164 17.70 -1.56 0.59
CA SER A 164 16.84 -0.77 -0.28
C SER A 164 16.44 0.55 0.38
N ALA A 165 16.14 0.56 1.68
CA ALA A 165 15.92 1.80 2.43
C ALA A 165 17.15 2.72 2.42
N ARG A 166 18.35 2.16 2.58
CA ARG A 166 19.62 2.90 2.43
C ARG A 166 19.81 3.45 1.01
N ALA A 167 19.51 2.67 -0.02
CA ALA A 167 19.56 3.15 -1.41
C ALA A 167 18.56 4.30 -1.65
N ASN A 168 17.36 4.22 -1.08
CA ASN A 168 16.39 5.32 -1.15
C ASN A 168 16.88 6.60 -0.43
N ALA A 169 17.67 6.47 0.64
CA ALA A 169 18.29 7.62 1.30
C ALA A 169 19.24 8.41 0.38
N LEU A 170 19.94 7.72 -0.53
CA LEU A 170 20.78 8.37 -1.55
C LEU A 170 19.97 9.26 -2.50
N THR A 171 18.67 8.97 -2.66
CA THR A 171 17.73 9.74 -3.48
C THR A 171 16.88 10.72 -2.66
N GLY A 172 17.34 11.12 -1.47
CA GLY A 172 16.66 12.11 -0.63
C GLY A 172 15.54 11.57 0.26
N HIS A 173 15.34 10.25 0.31
CA HIS A 173 14.31 9.60 1.14
C HIS A 173 14.94 8.87 2.34
N GLY A 174 14.47 7.69 2.73
CA GLY A 174 15.12 6.88 3.76
C GLY A 174 14.14 6.28 4.74
N CYS A 175 14.50 6.30 6.02
CA CYS A 175 13.69 5.78 7.12
C CYS A 175 13.88 6.67 8.36
N GLU A 176 12.94 6.57 9.28
CA GLU A 176 12.98 7.16 10.60
C GLU A 176 14.22 6.68 11.37
N ASN A 177 14.82 7.56 12.17
CA ASN A 177 15.99 7.26 13.00
C ASN A 177 15.70 7.55 14.47
N THR A 178 16.33 6.81 15.38
CA THR A 178 16.07 6.90 16.82
C THR A 178 16.45 8.26 17.43
N ALA A 179 17.33 9.04 16.79
CA ALA A 179 17.69 10.37 17.29
C ALA A 179 16.54 11.37 17.12
N ASN A 180 15.85 11.33 15.97
CA ASN A 180 14.70 12.20 15.70
C ASN A 180 13.37 11.59 16.20
N TYR A 181 13.29 10.27 16.31
CA TYR A 181 12.09 9.54 16.73
C TYR A 181 12.41 8.60 17.91
N PRO A 182 12.67 9.14 19.11
CA PRO A 182 13.11 8.34 20.26
C PRO A 182 12.04 7.37 20.79
N PHE A 183 10.76 7.64 20.50
CA PHE A 183 9.62 6.78 20.82
C PHE A 183 9.37 5.68 19.77
N ALA A 184 10.13 5.67 18.66
CA ALA A 184 9.90 4.74 17.55
C ALA A 184 10.86 3.54 17.55
N GLN A 185 10.32 2.36 17.23
CA GLN A 185 11.09 1.14 16.98
C GLN A 185 10.93 0.71 15.52
N VAL A 186 11.99 0.87 14.72
CA VAL A 186 11.96 0.55 13.28
C VAL A 186 12.35 -0.91 13.04
N GLN A 187 11.53 -1.64 12.30
CA GLN A 187 11.77 -3.02 11.88
C GLN A 187 11.67 -3.16 10.35
N PHE A 188 12.54 -3.95 9.75
CA PHE A 188 12.58 -4.20 8.30
C PHE A 188 12.04 -5.58 7.96
N MET A 189 11.02 -5.65 7.11
CA MET A 189 10.37 -6.92 6.72
C MET A 189 10.97 -7.59 5.49
N ASN A 190 11.97 -6.95 4.85
CA ASN A 190 12.74 -7.52 3.74
C ASN A 190 11.90 -7.95 2.52
N MET A 191 10.75 -7.32 2.29
CA MET A 191 9.92 -7.58 1.11
C MET A 191 10.52 -6.90 -0.12
N GLU A 192 10.85 -7.69 -1.14
CA GLU A 192 11.41 -7.17 -2.37
C GLU A 192 10.42 -6.28 -3.15
N ASN A 193 10.95 -5.47 -4.06
CA ASN A 193 10.15 -4.53 -4.84
C ASN A 193 9.28 -5.23 -5.90
N ILE A 194 8.41 -4.44 -6.54
CA ILE A 194 7.48 -4.92 -7.58
C ILE A 194 8.16 -5.61 -8.76
N HIS A 195 9.43 -5.29 -9.07
CA HIS A 195 10.14 -5.93 -10.17
C HIS A 195 10.53 -7.37 -9.83
N SER A 196 11.00 -7.62 -8.60
CA SER A 196 11.27 -8.98 -8.10
C SER A 196 9.99 -9.83 -8.08
N VAL A 197 8.88 -9.29 -7.53
CA VAL A 197 7.60 -10.00 -7.49
C VAL A 197 7.06 -10.29 -8.90
N ARG A 198 7.21 -9.35 -9.83
CA ARG A 198 6.83 -9.54 -11.24
C ARG A 198 7.67 -10.64 -11.90
N ASP A 199 8.99 -10.66 -11.69
CA ASP A 199 9.86 -11.70 -12.21
C ASP A 199 9.50 -13.09 -11.65
N ALA A 200 9.28 -13.17 -10.33
CA ALA A 200 8.83 -14.39 -9.66
C ALA A 200 7.52 -14.93 -10.25
N TYR A 201 6.53 -14.04 -10.47
CA TYR A 201 5.28 -14.41 -11.13
C TYR A 201 5.50 -14.92 -12.56
N GLN A 202 6.37 -14.28 -13.36
CA GLN A 202 6.62 -14.73 -14.72
C GLN A 202 7.31 -16.10 -14.76
N LYS A 203 8.24 -16.36 -13.82
CA LYS A 203 8.86 -17.69 -13.65
C LYS A 203 7.81 -18.74 -13.30
N LEU A 204 6.97 -18.48 -12.31
CA LEU A 204 5.88 -19.38 -11.93
C LEU A 204 4.92 -19.63 -13.09
N LYS A 205 4.45 -18.57 -13.77
CA LYS A 205 3.55 -18.69 -14.91
C LYS A 205 4.13 -19.56 -16.03
N ARG A 206 5.42 -19.40 -16.35
CA ARG A 206 6.10 -20.24 -17.35
C ARG A 206 6.16 -21.70 -16.90
N LEU A 207 6.54 -21.93 -15.64
CA LEU A 207 6.62 -23.28 -15.06
C LEU A 207 5.25 -23.97 -15.06
N SER A 208 4.19 -23.29 -14.61
CA SER A 208 2.83 -23.83 -14.55
C SER A 208 2.19 -24.09 -15.92
N LEU A 209 2.72 -23.51 -16.99
CA LEU A 209 2.26 -23.75 -18.36
C LEU A 209 3.18 -24.69 -19.13
N SER A 210 4.27 -25.16 -18.51
CA SER A 210 5.22 -26.07 -19.13
C SER A 210 4.65 -27.48 -19.22
N THR A 211 4.68 -28.06 -20.41
CA THR A 211 4.26 -29.44 -20.66
C THR A 211 5.43 -30.43 -20.71
N THR A 212 6.66 -29.95 -20.46
CA THR A 212 7.90 -30.74 -20.64
C THR A 212 8.67 -30.96 -19.33
N VAL A 213 8.22 -30.36 -18.23
CA VAL A 213 8.87 -30.48 -16.92
C VAL A 213 8.57 -31.84 -16.32
N LYS A 214 9.61 -32.51 -15.80
CA LYS A 214 9.48 -33.77 -15.07
C LYS A 214 9.02 -33.50 -13.64
N ASP A 215 8.07 -34.27 -13.14
CA ASP A 215 7.53 -34.14 -11.77
C ASP A 215 8.61 -34.14 -10.68
N ALA A 216 9.64 -34.99 -10.83
CA ALA A 216 10.75 -35.07 -9.88
C ALA A 216 11.52 -33.74 -9.69
N LEU A 217 11.49 -32.83 -10.68
CA LEU A 217 12.14 -31.52 -10.62
C LEU A 217 11.19 -30.40 -10.16
N TRP A 218 9.88 -30.67 -10.07
CA TRP A 218 8.85 -29.66 -9.86
C TRP A 218 9.09 -28.83 -8.60
N GLY A 219 9.38 -29.49 -7.47
CA GLY A 219 9.59 -28.81 -6.19
C GLY A 219 10.75 -27.81 -6.22
N GLY A 220 11.89 -28.21 -6.79
CA GLY A 220 13.06 -27.34 -6.95
C GLY A 220 12.78 -26.16 -7.88
N LEU A 221 12.15 -26.42 -9.02
CA LEU A 221 11.78 -25.37 -9.98
C LEU A 221 10.78 -24.37 -9.39
N VAL A 222 9.83 -24.82 -8.56
CA VAL A 222 8.91 -23.93 -7.83
C VAL A 222 9.67 -23.03 -6.86
N GLU A 223 10.63 -23.57 -6.10
CA GLU A 223 11.45 -22.77 -5.17
C GLU A 223 12.28 -21.71 -5.92
N GLU A 224 12.85 -22.06 -7.08
CA GLU A 224 13.60 -21.14 -7.95
C GLU A 224 12.76 -19.96 -8.47
N THR A 225 11.43 -20.11 -8.53
CA THR A 225 10.54 -18.98 -8.87
C THR A 225 10.53 -17.90 -7.79
N ARG A 226 10.88 -18.23 -6.54
CA ARG A 226 10.74 -17.37 -5.35
C ARG A 226 9.30 -16.91 -5.05
N TRP A 227 8.29 -17.41 -5.76
CA TRP A 227 6.91 -16.98 -5.55
C TRP A 227 6.42 -17.27 -4.12
N LEU A 228 6.62 -18.51 -3.66
CA LEU A 228 6.25 -18.91 -2.31
C LEU A 228 7.10 -18.23 -1.23
N HIS A 229 8.34 -17.85 -1.56
CA HIS A 229 9.19 -17.04 -0.69
C HIS A 229 8.56 -15.65 -0.46
N HIS A 230 8.15 -14.94 -1.52
CA HIS A 230 7.50 -13.64 -1.39
C HIS A 230 6.16 -13.72 -0.63
N LEU A 231 5.34 -14.75 -0.91
CA LEU A 231 4.09 -14.96 -0.17
C LEU A 231 4.36 -15.19 1.33
N ARG A 232 5.37 -16.00 1.66
CA ARG A 232 5.76 -16.24 3.05
C ARG A 232 6.19 -14.94 3.72
N GLN A 233 7.03 -14.12 3.08
CA GLN A 233 7.46 -12.84 3.62
C GLN A 233 6.27 -11.89 3.88
N LEU A 234 5.35 -11.77 2.93
CA LEU A 234 4.15 -10.95 3.07
C LEU A 234 3.28 -11.40 4.26
N LEU A 235 3.06 -12.71 4.38
CA LEU A 235 2.27 -13.27 5.47
C LEU A 235 2.98 -13.13 6.82
N SER A 236 4.30 -13.32 6.88
CA SER A 236 5.10 -13.10 8.09
C SER A 236 5.06 -11.64 8.54
N ALA A 237 5.18 -10.67 7.62
CA ALA A 237 5.07 -9.25 7.94
C ALA A 237 3.66 -8.89 8.45
N SER A 238 2.62 -9.40 7.78
CA SER A 238 1.22 -9.18 8.19
C SER A 238 0.93 -9.78 9.57
N PHE A 239 1.45 -10.99 9.83
CA PHE A 239 1.35 -11.64 11.14
C PHE A 239 2.04 -10.82 12.23
N GLU A 240 3.23 -10.29 11.95
CA GLU A 240 3.96 -9.46 12.93
C GLU A 240 3.20 -8.18 13.26
N VAL A 241 2.67 -7.47 12.26
CA VAL A 241 1.79 -6.30 12.48
C VAL A 241 0.59 -6.69 13.34
N ALA A 242 -0.12 -7.77 13.00
CA ALA A 242 -1.27 -8.23 13.78
C ALA A 242 -0.89 -8.61 15.22
N ARG A 243 0.27 -9.25 15.41
CA ARG A 243 0.81 -9.63 16.72
C ARG A 243 1.12 -8.40 17.58
N LEU A 244 1.72 -7.36 17.00
CA LEU A 244 1.98 -6.09 17.69
C LEU A 244 0.67 -5.42 18.12
N LEU A 245 -0.31 -5.33 17.21
CA LEU A 245 -1.62 -4.73 17.51
C LEU A 245 -2.40 -5.52 18.58
N TYR A 246 -2.41 -6.85 18.50
CA TYR A 246 -3.25 -7.71 19.34
C TYR A 246 -2.59 -8.07 20.69
N VAL A 247 -1.33 -8.52 20.66
CA VAL A 247 -0.63 -9.02 21.86
C VAL A 247 0.03 -7.88 22.61
N LYS A 248 0.74 -7.00 21.90
CA LYS A 248 1.44 -5.87 22.54
C LYS A 248 0.51 -4.68 22.79
N LYS A 249 -0.58 -4.58 22.04
CA LYS A 249 -1.55 -3.47 22.14
C LYS A 249 -0.92 -2.10 21.88
N GLU A 250 0.13 -2.08 21.05
CA GLU A 250 0.91 -0.89 20.72
C GLU A 250 0.60 -0.42 19.29
N PRO A 251 0.67 0.89 19.00
CA PRO A 251 0.43 1.44 17.68
C PRO A 251 1.53 1.02 16.69
N VAL A 252 1.12 0.84 15.43
CA VAL A 252 1.98 0.39 14.34
C VAL A 252 1.81 1.32 13.14
N LEU A 253 2.92 1.86 12.63
CA LEU A 253 3.00 2.55 11.35
C LEU A 253 3.62 1.61 10.31
N VAL A 254 2.89 1.29 9.24
CA VAL A 254 3.42 0.51 8.13
C VAL A 254 3.72 1.44 6.96
N HIS A 255 4.93 1.35 6.42
CA HIS A 255 5.28 2.01 5.16
C HIS A 255 6.28 1.19 4.35
N CYS A 256 6.51 1.63 3.12
CA CYS A 256 7.57 1.11 2.24
C CYS A 256 8.26 2.32 1.58
N SER A 257 8.59 2.26 0.30
CA SER A 257 8.99 3.46 -0.45
C SER A 257 7.79 4.40 -0.66
N HIS A 258 6.79 3.99 -1.46
CA HIS A 258 5.68 4.87 -1.85
C HIS A 258 4.44 4.74 -0.96
N GLY A 259 4.26 3.65 -0.20
CA GLY A 259 3.17 3.55 0.78
C GLY A 259 1.75 3.48 0.21
N TRP A 260 1.59 2.80 -0.95
CA TRP A 260 0.29 2.57 -1.58
C TRP A 260 -0.39 1.26 -1.16
#